data_AF-A0A6C0HJM6-F1
#
_entry.id   AF-A0A6C0HJM6-F1
#
_cell.length_a   1.000
_cell.length_b   1.000
_cell.length_c   1.000
_cell.angle_alpha   90.00
_cell.angle_beta   90.00
_cell.angle_gamma   90.00
#
_symmetry.space_group_name_H-M   'P 1'
#
loop_
_entity.id
_entity.type
_entity.pdbx_description
1 polymer ?
#
loop_
_entity_poly.entity_id
_entity_poly.type
_entity_poly.pdbx_seq_one_letter_code
_entity_poly.pdbx_strand_id
1 'polypeptide(L)'
;MGRCDTATASIGLKIRLSDLISQCTEENASLILEMLHDGWIEDENDYFNEVYSMICDTLSTTELKRCATHAFTHHGTYHKSRDGRVTPTLEEGCLFDKFLLVPVKKILETERWGHRDGVNGSSRPIDFDLYVMIDKYKSIERAEIVFMLEQRAG
;
A
#
# COMPACT_ATOMS: atom_id res chain seq x y z
N MET A 1 5.81 26.24 -2.85
CA MET A 1 4.89 25.52 -3.76
C MET A 1 3.79 24.92 -2.88
N GLY A 2 2.53 24.97 -3.30
CA GLY A 2 1.42 24.41 -2.51
C GLY A 2 1.46 22.88 -2.50
N ARG A 3 0.89 22.26 -1.46
CA ARG A 3 0.71 20.79 -1.40
C ARG A 3 -0.16 20.35 -2.60
N CYS A 4 0.24 19.25 -3.23
CA CYS A 4 -0.52 18.63 -4.32
C CYS A 4 -1.12 17.33 -3.81
N ASP A 5 -2.44 17.22 -3.79
CA ASP A 5 -3.10 15.97 -3.44
C ASP A 5 -3.33 15.16 -4.72
N THR A 6 -2.92 13.91 -4.75
CA THR A 6 -3.14 13.00 -5.89
C THR A 6 -4.18 11.97 -5.51
N ALA A 7 -5.18 11.76 -6.37
CA ALA A 7 -6.16 10.70 -6.22
C ALA A 7 -6.13 9.79 -7.44
N THR A 8 -6.02 8.49 -7.19
CA THR A 8 -5.83 7.47 -8.22
C THR A 8 -6.84 6.36 -8.03
N ALA A 9 -7.46 5.94 -9.13
CA ALA A 9 -8.25 4.73 -9.22
C ALA A 9 -7.48 3.69 -10.03
N SER A 10 -7.37 2.47 -9.50
CA SER A 10 -6.66 1.37 -10.14
C SER A 10 -7.39 0.04 -9.95
N ILE A 11 -7.05 -0.94 -10.78
CA ILE A 11 -7.32 -2.35 -10.49
C ILE A 11 -5.99 -2.95 -10.03
N GLY A 12 -6.04 -3.76 -8.98
CA GLY A 12 -4.85 -4.33 -8.38
C GLY A 12 -5.13 -5.60 -7.60
N LEU A 13 -4.17 -5.96 -6.76
CA LEU A 13 -4.23 -7.14 -5.90
C LEU A 13 -4.39 -6.73 -4.43
N LYS A 14 -5.32 -7.37 -3.74
CA LYS A 14 -5.47 -7.29 -2.28
C LYS A 14 -4.96 -8.59 -1.67
N ILE A 15 -4.04 -8.50 -0.73
CA ILE A 15 -3.49 -9.66 -0.02
C ILE A 15 -3.14 -9.28 1.41
N ARG A 16 -3.35 -10.18 2.37
CA ARG A 16 -2.88 -9.93 3.74
C ARG A 16 -1.35 -9.97 3.78
N LEU A 17 -0.71 -9.04 4.48
CA LEU A 17 0.76 -9.00 4.58
C LEU A 17 1.31 -10.32 5.10
N SER A 18 0.71 -10.91 6.13
CA SER A 18 1.11 -12.23 6.63
C SER A 18 1.09 -13.32 5.55
N ASP A 19 0.05 -13.35 4.71
CA ASP A 19 -0.08 -14.33 3.63
C ASP A 19 1.00 -14.10 2.57
N LEU A 20 1.26 -12.85 2.17
CA LEU A 20 2.30 -12.52 1.19
C LEU A 20 3.70 -12.91 1.70
N ILE A 21 4.06 -12.51 2.92
CA ILE A 21 5.39 -12.79 3.49
C ILE A 21 5.59 -14.29 3.74
N SER A 22 4.53 -15.03 4.10
CA SER A 22 4.62 -16.47 4.29
C SER A 22 5.03 -17.22 3.01
N GLN A 23 4.65 -16.68 1.85
CA GLN A 23 4.94 -17.22 0.52
C GLN A 23 6.32 -16.83 -0.02
N CYS A 24 7.10 -16.05 0.74
CA CYS A 24 8.44 -15.66 0.34
C CYS A 24 9.40 -16.87 0.31
N THR A 25 10.04 -17.02 -0.85
CA THR A 25 11.08 -17.98 -1.20
C THR A 25 12.24 -17.22 -1.84
N GLU A 26 13.38 -17.88 -2.07
CA GLU A 26 14.52 -17.26 -2.75
C GLU A 26 14.18 -16.87 -4.20
N GLU A 27 13.36 -17.67 -4.89
CA GLU A 27 13.01 -17.47 -6.30
C GLU A 27 12.06 -16.29 -6.53
N ASN A 28 11.17 -16.01 -5.58
CA ASN A 28 10.16 -14.95 -5.69
C ASN A 28 10.43 -13.73 -4.77
N ALA A 29 11.55 -13.70 -4.05
CA ALA A 29 11.88 -12.62 -3.12
C ALA A 29 11.88 -11.24 -3.79
N SER A 30 12.42 -11.13 -5.00
CA SER A 30 12.44 -9.86 -5.75
C SER A 30 11.04 -9.39 -6.12
N LEU A 31 10.15 -10.30 -6.52
CA LEU A 31 8.76 -9.99 -6.83
C LEU A 31 8.01 -9.50 -5.58
N ILE A 32 8.19 -10.20 -4.45
CA ILE A 32 7.53 -9.81 -3.20
C ILE A 32 8.04 -8.45 -2.72
N LEU A 33 9.35 -8.20 -2.81
CA LEU A 33 9.92 -6.91 -2.46
C LEU A 33 9.34 -5.79 -3.34
N GLU A 34 9.21 -6.03 -4.65
CA GLU A 34 8.56 -5.08 -5.56
C GLU A 34 7.10 -4.84 -5.18
N MET A 35 6.33 -5.90 -4.88
CA MET A 35 4.95 -5.76 -4.41
C MET A 35 4.85 -4.93 -3.12
N LEU A 36 5.81 -5.08 -2.21
CA LEU A 36 5.85 -4.29 -0.98
C LEU A 36 6.15 -2.80 -1.27
N HIS A 37 7.09 -2.50 -2.18
CA HIS A 37 7.39 -1.12 -2.54
C HIS A 37 6.30 -0.42 -3.34
N ASP A 38 5.63 -1.15 -4.23
CA ASP A 38 4.58 -0.58 -5.09
C ASP A 38 3.23 -0.46 -4.36
N GLY A 39 3.01 -1.30 -3.34
CA GLY A 39 1.76 -1.38 -2.61
C GLY A 39 1.66 -0.42 -1.42
N TRP A 40 0.45 -0.32 -0.87
CA TRP A 40 0.14 0.43 0.35
C TRP A 40 -0.84 -0.35 1.22
N ILE A 41 -0.90 0.00 2.51
CA ILE A 41 -1.82 -0.61 3.46
C ILE A 41 -3.23 -0.07 3.23
N GLU A 42 -4.20 -0.97 3.13
CA GLU A 42 -5.62 -0.61 3.24
C GLU A 42 -5.88 -0.04 4.64
N ASP A 43 -5.99 1.28 4.68
CA ASP A 43 -6.05 2.06 5.91
C ASP A 43 -7.02 3.22 5.71
N GLU A 44 -7.96 3.39 6.64
CA GLU A 44 -8.94 4.46 6.57
C GLU A 44 -8.41 5.78 7.14
N ASN A 45 -7.45 5.78 8.09
CA ASN A 45 -6.75 6.95 8.66
C ASN A 45 -5.81 6.62 9.86
N ASP A 46 -5.49 5.35 10.12
CA ASP A 46 -4.77 4.87 11.30
C ASP A 46 -3.25 5.01 11.19
N TYR A 47 -2.75 5.73 10.20
CA TYR A 47 -1.33 6.02 9.97
C TYR A 47 -0.43 4.78 9.75
N PHE A 48 -1.01 3.63 9.39
CA PHE A 48 -0.22 2.42 9.10
C PHE A 48 0.74 2.64 7.94
N ASN A 49 0.32 3.41 6.93
CA ASN A 49 1.12 3.66 5.72
C ASN A 49 2.43 4.41 5.98
N GLU A 50 2.49 5.25 7.01
CA GLU A 50 3.73 5.95 7.36
C GLU A 50 4.76 4.99 7.94
N VAL A 51 4.33 4.13 8.88
CA VAL A 51 5.18 3.10 9.48
C VAL A 51 5.57 2.06 8.43
N TYR A 52 4.62 1.66 7.59
CA TYR A 52 4.83 0.72 6.50
C TYR A 52 5.93 1.19 5.53
N SER A 53 5.86 2.44 5.09
CA SER A 53 6.84 3.02 4.16
C SER A 53 8.24 3.00 4.75
N MET A 54 8.39 3.40 6.02
CA MET A 54 9.67 3.36 6.72
C MET A 54 10.28 1.95 6.80
N ILE A 55 9.45 0.93 7.00
CA ILE A 55 9.93 -0.46 7.01
C ILE A 55 10.38 -0.86 5.61
N CYS A 56 9.55 -0.61 4.59
CA CYS A 56 9.85 -1.00 3.21
C CYS A 56 11.17 -0.41 2.71
N ASP A 57 11.48 0.84 3.04
CA ASP A 57 12.76 1.50 2.68
C ASP A 57 14.01 0.78 3.24
N THR A 58 13.85 -0.05 4.26
CA THR A 58 14.95 -0.82 4.88
C THR A 58 15.01 -2.28 4.43
N LEU A 59 13.96 -2.77 3.76
CA LEU A 59 13.91 -4.15 3.32
C LEU A 59 14.85 -4.36 2.12
N SER A 60 15.38 -5.58 2.05
CA SER A 60 16.17 -6.04 0.91
C SER A 60 15.79 -7.48 0.60
N THR A 61 16.21 -7.99 -0.56
CA THR A 61 15.98 -9.39 -0.92
C THR A 61 16.67 -10.36 0.03
N THR A 62 17.77 -9.94 0.66
CA THR A 62 18.53 -10.76 1.61
C THR A 62 17.75 -10.92 2.92
N GLU A 63 17.43 -12.16 3.27
CA GLU A 63 16.62 -12.50 4.46
C GLU A 63 15.25 -11.81 4.52
N LEU A 64 14.68 -11.42 3.37
CA LEU A 64 13.44 -10.66 3.25
C LEU A 64 12.34 -11.18 4.18
N LYS A 65 12.06 -12.49 4.12
CA LYS A 65 11.03 -13.13 4.93
C LYS A 65 11.23 -12.91 6.43
N ARG A 66 12.46 -13.10 6.92
CA ARG A 66 12.80 -12.98 8.35
C ARG A 66 12.66 -11.53 8.81
N CYS A 67 13.24 -10.60 8.05
CA CYS A 67 13.22 -9.17 8.34
C CYS A 67 11.80 -8.60 8.28
N ALA A 68 11.05 -8.89 7.22
CA ALA A 68 9.67 -8.42 7.04
C ALA A 68 8.73 -9.00 8.10
N THR A 69 8.83 -10.31 8.41
CA THR A 69 8.03 -10.93 9.49
C THR A 69 8.29 -10.22 10.82
N HIS A 70 9.57 -10.03 11.18
CA HIS A 70 9.91 -9.37 12.43
C HIS A 70 9.39 -7.92 12.47
N ALA A 71 9.68 -7.14 11.43
CA ALA A 71 9.30 -5.74 11.35
C ALA A 71 7.77 -5.57 11.41
N PHE A 72 7.02 -6.24 10.55
CA PHE A 72 5.57 -6.06 10.47
C PHE A 72 4.80 -6.64 11.67
N THR A 73 5.36 -7.59 12.41
CA THR A 73 4.73 -8.11 13.64
C THR A 73 4.90 -7.16 14.82
N HIS A 74 6.02 -6.43 14.90
CA HIS A 74 6.35 -5.56 16.04
C HIS A 74 5.99 -4.08 15.82
N HIS A 75 5.51 -3.74 14.62
CA HIS A 75 5.12 -2.38 14.27
C HIS A 75 3.64 -2.36 13.84
N GLY A 76 2.93 -1.34 14.28
CA GLY A 76 1.53 -1.09 13.94
C GLY A 76 1.37 0.36 13.51
N THR A 77 0.80 1.19 14.38
CA THR A 77 0.59 2.61 14.14
C THR A 77 1.40 3.45 15.10
N TYR A 78 1.11 4.74 15.13
CA TYR A 78 1.54 5.62 16.20
C TYR A 78 0.34 6.40 16.75
N HIS A 79 0.42 6.74 18.04
CA HIS A 79 -0.46 7.72 18.67
C HIS A 79 0.20 9.10 18.61
N LYS A 80 -0.48 10.07 17.99
CA LYS A 80 -0.06 11.47 18.00
C LYS A 80 -0.83 12.24 19.07
N SER A 81 -0.15 12.61 20.15
CA SER A 81 -0.76 13.38 21.24
C SER A 81 -0.97 14.85 20.87
N ARG A 82 -1.81 15.55 21.63
CA ARG A 82 -2.16 16.97 21.40
C ARG A 82 -0.96 17.93 21.46
N ASP A 83 0.08 17.57 22.18
CA ASP A 83 1.36 18.30 22.26
C ASP A 83 2.33 17.95 21.11
N GLY A 84 1.89 17.12 20.15
CA GLY A 84 2.65 16.77 18.96
C GLY A 84 3.64 15.62 19.14
N ARG A 85 3.69 14.99 20.32
CA ARG A 85 4.51 13.78 20.51
C ARG A 85 3.90 12.62 19.74
N VAL A 86 4.77 11.84 19.10
CA VAL A 86 4.41 10.64 18.35
C VAL A 86 5.00 9.46 19.11
N THR A 87 4.13 8.54 19.54
CA THR A 87 4.55 7.33 20.26
C THR A 87 4.06 6.11 19.48
N PRO A 88 4.92 5.13 19.14
CA PRO A 88 4.49 3.89 18.50
C PRO A 88 3.45 3.14 19.34
N THR A 89 2.47 2.51 18.71
CA THR A 89 1.44 1.71 19.38
C THR A 89 0.99 0.52 18.53
N LEU A 90 0.43 -0.50 19.20
CA LEU A 90 -0.17 -1.70 18.60
C LEU A 90 -1.66 -1.82 18.97
N GLU A 91 -2.27 -0.76 19.53
CA GLU A 91 -3.69 -0.76 19.93
C GLU A 91 -4.62 -1.10 18.74
N GLU A 92 -4.29 -0.61 17.55
CA GLU A 92 -5.03 -0.89 16.30
C GLU A 92 -4.53 -2.16 15.57
N GLY A 93 -3.69 -2.96 16.23
CA GLY A 93 -3.05 -4.15 15.70
C GLY A 93 -1.69 -3.88 15.03
N CYS A 94 -1.06 -4.94 14.55
CA CYS A 94 0.21 -4.87 13.83
C CYS A 94 0.01 -4.81 12.32
N LEU A 95 1.04 -4.38 11.58
CA LEU A 95 1.03 -4.35 10.11
C LEU A 95 0.84 -5.74 9.51
N PHE A 96 1.31 -6.80 10.18
CA PHE A 96 1.25 -8.17 9.68
C PHE A 96 -0.18 -8.64 9.38
N ASP A 97 -1.17 -8.14 10.14
CA ASP A 97 -2.58 -8.49 9.99
C ASP A 97 -3.32 -7.65 8.94
N LYS A 98 -2.68 -6.60 8.42
CA LYS A 98 -3.29 -5.65 7.49
C LYS A 98 -3.24 -6.15 6.05
N PHE A 99 -4.15 -5.61 5.24
CA PHE A 99 -4.20 -5.88 3.81
C PHE A 99 -3.28 -4.91 3.06
N LEU A 100 -2.43 -5.48 2.21
CA LEU A 100 -1.66 -4.76 1.21
C LEU A 100 -2.50 -4.66 -0.07
N LEU A 101 -2.57 -3.44 -0.61
CA LEU A 101 -3.13 -3.12 -1.90
C LEU A 101 -1.97 -2.85 -2.86
N VAL A 102 -1.82 -3.69 -3.88
CA VAL A 102 -0.78 -3.57 -4.91
C VAL A 102 -1.44 -3.11 -6.22
N PRO A 103 -1.20 -1.88 -6.69
CA PRO A 103 -1.78 -1.40 -7.95
C PRO A 103 -1.15 -2.14 -9.13
N VAL A 104 -1.97 -2.65 -10.06
CA VAL A 104 -1.46 -3.33 -11.27
C VAL A 104 -1.80 -2.53 -12.53
N LYS A 105 -2.98 -1.92 -12.58
CA LYS A 105 -3.45 -1.14 -13.73
C LYS A 105 -4.12 0.15 -13.26
N LYS A 106 -3.48 1.28 -13.54
CA LYS A 106 -4.08 2.61 -13.31
C LYS A 106 -5.24 2.84 -14.28
N ILE A 107 -6.40 3.23 -13.76
CA ILE A 107 -7.62 3.47 -14.53
C ILE A 107 -7.88 4.95 -14.72
N LEU A 108 -7.81 5.73 -13.64
CA LEU A 108 -8.01 7.17 -13.61
C LEU A 108 -7.06 7.78 -12.58
N GLU A 109 -6.64 9.01 -12.83
CA GLU A 109 -5.82 9.81 -11.93
C GLU A 109 -6.27 11.26 -12.02
N THR A 110 -6.19 11.96 -10.90
CA THR A 110 -6.36 13.39 -10.84
C THR A 110 -5.41 13.96 -9.80
N GLU A 111 -4.90 15.15 -10.09
CA GLU A 111 -4.09 15.92 -9.15
C GLU A 111 -4.87 17.17 -8.73
N ARG A 112 -4.69 17.59 -7.49
CA ARG A 112 -5.23 18.84 -6.95
C ARG A 112 -4.12 19.73 -6.46
N TRP A 113 -4.00 20.88 -7.13
CA TRP A 113 -3.07 21.94 -6.77
C TRP A 113 -3.83 23.11 -6.13
N GLY A 114 -3.76 23.27 -4.82
CA GLY A 114 -4.21 24.48 -4.12
C GLY A 114 -5.73 24.82 -4.14
N HIS A 115 -6.02 26.02 -3.59
CA HIS A 115 -7.31 26.67 -3.28
C HIS A 115 -8.37 25.90 -2.46
N ARG A 116 -8.91 26.56 -1.42
CA ARG A 116 -9.82 25.96 -0.40
C ARG A 116 -11.08 25.33 -0.99
N ASP A 117 -11.62 25.89 -2.06
CA ASP A 117 -12.97 25.57 -2.54
C ASP A 117 -13.01 24.95 -3.96
N GLY A 118 -11.86 24.56 -4.52
CA GLY A 118 -11.77 23.93 -5.85
C GLY A 118 -12.07 22.43 -5.82
N VAL A 119 -12.88 21.95 -6.77
CA VAL A 119 -13.12 20.52 -7.00
C VAL A 119 -12.41 20.11 -8.29
N ASN A 120 -11.50 19.14 -8.18
CA ASN A 120 -10.89 18.50 -9.33
C ASN A 120 -11.51 17.11 -9.50
N GLY A 121 -11.75 16.73 -10.74
CA GLY A 121 -12.30 15.43 -11.10
C GLY A 121 -11.78 15.02 -12.46
N SER A 122 -11.67 13.72 -12.65
CA SER A 122 -11.29 13.10 -13.92
C SER A 122 -12.35 12.10 -14.32
N SER A 123 -12.51 11.86 -15.63
CA SER A 123 -13.49 10.91 -16.16
C SER A 123 -12.94 10.23 -17.40
N ARG A 124 -13.43 9.02 -17.66
CA ARG A 124 -13.19 8.28 -18.90
C ARG A 124 -14.47 7.56 -19.32
N PRO A 125 -14.66 7.26 -20.62
CA PRO A 125 -15.77 6.42 -21.07
C PRO A 125 -15.69 5.02 -20.45
N ILE A 126 -16.83 4.33 -20.29
CA ILE A 126 -16.94 3.02 -19.61
C ILE A 126 -16.39 1.84 -20.44
N ASP A 127 -16.07 2.06 -21.71
CA ASP A 127 -15.56 1.07 -22.66
C ASP A 127 -14.06 0.75 -22.46
N PHE A 128 -13.60 0.78 -21.22
CA PHE A 128 -12.21 0.53 -20.89
C PHE A 128 -11.97 -0.92 -20.49
N ASP A 129 -10.83 -1.42 -20.92
CA ASP A 129 -10.39 -2.76 -20.62
C ASP A 129 -10.15 -2.94 -19.11
N LEU A 130 -10.93 -3.82 -18.47
CA LEU A 130 -10.76 -4.24 -17.08
C LEU A 130 -9.81 -5.43 -16.94
N TYR A 131 -9.30 -5.99 -18.04
CA TYR A 131 -8.35 -7.09 -17.99
C TYR A 131 -7.06 -6.64 -17.31
N VAL A 132 -6.65 -7.44 -16.33
CA VAL A 132 -5.41 -7.24 -15.57
C VAL A 132 -4.47 -8.37 -15.94
N MET A 133 -3.29 -8.04 -16.47
CA MET A 133 -2.24 -9.02 -16.73
C MET A 133 -1.62 -9.45 -15.40
N ILE A 134 -2.23 -10.44 -14.76
CA ILE A 134 -1.76 -11.02 -13.49
C ILE A 134 -0.70 -12.11 -13.68
N ASP A 135 -0.21 -12.32 -14.91
CA ASP A 135 0.77 -13.36 -15.25
C ASP A 135 2.03 -13.27 -14.37
N LYS A 136 2.48 -12.05 -14.10
CA LYS A 136 3.60 -11.75 -13.20
C LYS A 136 3.37 -12.24 -11.76
N TYR A 137 2.12 -12.31 -11.31
CA TYR A 137 1.73 -12.62 -9.94
C TYR A 137 1.17 -14.04 -9.79
N LYS A 138 1.26 -14.89 -10.83
CA LYS A 138 0.71 -16.26 -10.81
C LYS A 138 1.22 -17.14 -9.67
N SER A 139 2.43 -16.85 -9.16
CA SER A 139 3.02 -17.56 -8.03
C SER A 139 2.53 -17.08 -6.66
N ILE A 140 1.71 -16.04 -6.61
CA ILE A 140 1.17 -15.46 -5.38
C ILE A 140 -0.25 -15.95 -5.20
N GLU A 141 -0.43 -16.83 -4.22
CA GLU A 141 -1.72 -17.36 -3.82
C GLU A 141 -2.45 -16.39 -2.87
N ARG A 142 -3.78 -16.56 -2.78
CA ARG A 142 -4.68 -15.81 -1.88
C ARG A 142 -4.74 -14.30 -2.12
N ALA A 143 -4.23 -13.83 -3.26
CA ALA A 143 -4.49 -12.48 -3.73
C ALA A 143 -5.88 -12.38 -4.37
N GLU A 144 -6.63 -11.35 -4.01
CA GLU A 144 -7.91 -10.99 -4.63
C GLU A 144 -7.70 -9.87 -5.64
N ILE A 145 -8.34 -9.94 -6.81
CA ILE A 145 -8.35 -8.81 -7.75
C ILE A 145 -9.42 -7.81 -7.29
N VAL A 146 -9.00 -6.59 -6.97
CA VAL A 146 -9.90 -5.56 -6.45
C VAL A 146 -9.78 -4.24 -7.22
N PHE A 147 -10.85 -3.46 -7.19
CA PHE A 147 -10.80 -2.04 -7.54
C PHE A 147 -10.31 -1.25 -6.33
N MET A 148 -9.42 -0.29 -6.57
CA MET A 148 -8.72 0.45 -5.53
C MET A 148 -8.90 1.94 -5.74
N LEU A 149 -9.01 2.66 -4.62
CA LEU A 149 -8.92 4.10 -4.56
C LEU A 149 -7.78 4.47 -3.62
N GLU A 150 -6.89 5.33 -4.11
CA GLU A 150 -5.76 5.84 -3.37
C GLU A 150 -5.85 7.37 -3.36
N GLN A 151 -5.58 7.96 -2.20
CA GLN A 151 -5.37 9.40 -2.08
C GLN A 151 -4.07 9.65 -1.32
N ARG A 152 -3.15 10.40 -1.94
CA ARG A 152 -1.88 10.82 -1.33
C ARG A 152 -1.88 12.33 -1.16
N ALA A 153 -1.48 12.79 0.02
CA ALA A 153 -1.13 14.19 0.24
C ALA A 153 0.33 14.43 -0.16
N GLY A 154 0.59 15.49 -0.92
CA GLY A 154 1.93 15.96 -1.28
C GLY A 154 2.45 17.13 -0.46
#